data_AF-E9GV96-F1
#
_entry.id   AF-E9GV96-F1
#
_cell.length_a   1.000
_cell.length_b   1.000
_cell.length_c   1.000
_cell.angle_alpha   90.00
_cell.angle_beta   90.00
_cell.angle_gamma   90.00
#
_symmetry.space_group_name_H-M   'P 1'
#
loop_
_entity.id
_entity.type
_entity.pdbx_description
1 polymer ?
#
loop_
_entity_poly.entity_id
_entity_poly.type
_entity_poly.pdbx_seq_one_letter_code
_entity_poly.pdbx_strand_id
1 'polypeptide(L)'
;MDDETRNIIASAYKRTESILLQHRHMLEKIAEELLLKETLNYHDMKALVGSPPHGQKQLIEPLQFEAEINEQAGIAPGRSQQQSPPLPED
;
A
#
# COMPACT_ATOMS: atom_id res chain seq x y z
N MET A 1 -15.55 -27.16 5.04
CA MET A 1 -15.49 -25.68 5.15
C MET A 1 -14.55 -25.23 6.27
N ASP A 2 -14.73 -25.68 7.52
CA ASP A 2 -13.82 -25.31 8.62
C ASP A 2 -12.39 -25.86 8.44
N ASP A 3 -12.24 -27.10 7.97
CA ASP A 3 -10.92 -27.70 7.76
C ASP A 3 -10.13 -27.04 6.62
N GLU A 4 -10.80 -26.67 5.53
CA GLU A 4 -10.17 -25.95 4.42
C GLU A 4 -9.70 -24.56 4.85
N THR A 5 -10.51 -23.84 5.62
CA THR A 5 -10.14 -22.53 6.19
C THR A 5 -8.91 -22.65 7.09
N ARG A 6 -8.89 -23.66 7.99
CA ARG A 6 -7.74 -23.94 8.85
C ARG A 6 -6.49 -24.27 8.03
N ASN A 7 -6.62 -25.06 6.97
CA ASN A 7 -5.52 -25.42 6.10
C ASN A 7 -4.95 -24.21 5.35
N ILE A 8 -5.80 -23.30 4.87
CA ILE A 8 -5.37 -22.06 4.21
C ILE A 8 -4.58 -21.18 5.19
N ILE A 9 -5.10 -20.97 6.40
CA ILE A 9 -4.43 -20.16 7.43
C ILE A 9 -3.08 -20.79 7.81
N ALA A 10 -3.05 -22.10 8.04
CA ALA A 10 -1.83 -22.82 8.41
C ALA A 10 -0.77 -22.75 7.29
N SER A 11 -1.19 -22.86 6.03
CA SER A 11 -0.31 -22.72 4.86
C SER A 11 0.27 -21.31 4.76
N ALA A 12 -0.58 -20.28 4.90
CA ALA A 12 -0.14 -18.88 4.87
C ALA A 12 0.84 -18.55 6.01
N TYR A 13 0.58 -19.07 7.21
CA TYR A 13 1.46 -18.92 8.37
C TYR A 13 2.83 -19.54 8.10
N LYS A 14 2.88 -20.83 7.73
CA LYS A 14 4.14 -21.55 7.45
C LYS A 14 4.93 -20.89 6.33
N ARG A 15 4.26 -20.43 5.28
CA ARG A 15 4.89 -19.71 4.17
C ARG A 15 5.54 -18.41 4.66
N THR A 16 4.82 -17.63 5.48
CA THR A 16 5.34 -16.37 6.02
C THR A 16 6.50 -16.61 6.99
N GLU A 17 6.37 -17.59 7.88
CA GLU A 17 7.44 -18.01 8.80
C GLU A 17 8.70 -18.42 8.04
N SER A 18 8.57 -19.24 7.00
CA SER A 18 9.70 -19.62 6.14
C SER A 18 10.40 -18.40 5.54
N ILE A 19 9.63 -17.45 5.00
CA ILE A 19 10.19 -16.22 4.41
C ILE A 19 10.95 -15.41 5.47
N LEU A 20 10.38 -15.24 6.67
CA LEU A 20 11.03 -14.51 7.76
C LEU A 20 12.31 -15.21 8.24
N LEU A 21 12.30 -16.54 8.36
CA LEU A 21 13.48 -17.31 8.75
C LEU A 21 14.58 -17.26 7.68
N GLN A 22 14.23 -17.40 6.40
CA GLN A 22 15.16 -17.30 5.28
C GLN A 22 15.84 -15.93 5.22
N HIS A 23 15.12 -14.87 5.62
CA HIS A 23 15.59 -13.49 5.59
C HIS A 23 15.84 -12.91 6.99
N ARG A 24 16.13 -13.77 7.98
CA ARG A 24 16.27 -13.40 9.40
C ARG A 24 17.26 -12.28 9.65
N HIS A 25 18.40 -12.28 8.96
CA HIS A 25 19.40 -11.22 9.07
C HIS A 25 18.86 -9.84 8.66
N MET A 26 17.99 -9.76 7.64
CA MET A 26 17.34 -8.50 7.26
C MET A 26 16.31 -8.08 8.30
N LEU A 27 15.58 -9.04 8.89
CA LEU A 27 14.62 -8.77 9.96
C LEU A 27 15.32 -8.21 11.21
N GLU A 28 16.43 -8.82 11.63
CA GLU A 28 17.25 -8.35 12.76
C GLU A 28 17.75 -6.93 12.51
N LYS A 29 18.29 -6.66 11.32
CA LYS A 29 18.76 -5.32 10.93
C LYS A 29 17.64 -4.27 10.97
N ILE A 30 16.44 -4.60 10.49
CA ILE A 30 15.27 -3.72 10.56
C ILE A 30 14.87 -3.45 12.01
N ALA A 31 14.87 -4.48 12.85
CA ALA A 31 14.50 -4.36 14.26
C ALA A 31 15.50 -3.49 15.03
N GLU A 32 16.81 -3.68 14.82
CA GLU A 32 17.86 -2.85 15.41
C GLU A 32 17.73 -1.37 15.01
N GLU A 33 17.49 -1.09 13.73
CA GLU A 33 17.32 0.28 13.27
C GLU A 33 16.04 0.93 13.83
N LEU A 34 14.94 0.15 13.97
CA LEU A 34 13.71 0.63 14.61
C LEU A 34 13.91 0.97 16.09
N LEU A 35 14.79 0.27 16.80
CA LEU A 35 15.13 0.62 18.19
C LEU A 35 15.84 1.98 18.28
N LEU A 36 16.54 2.41 17.22
CA LEU A 36 17.27 3.68 17.18
C LEU A 36 16.41 4.84 16.69
N LYS A 37 15.58 4.62 15.67
CA LYS A 37 14.81 5.67 14.97
C LYS A 37 13.32 5.70 15.25
N GLU A 38 12.78 4.68 15.93
CA GLU A 38 11.35 4.45 16.23
C GLU A 38 10.44 4.24 15.00
N THR A 39 10.74 4.90 13.88
CA THR A 39 10.02 4.83 12.61
C THR A 39 11.00 4.70 11.44
N LEU A 40 10.66 3.87 10.44
CA LEU A 40 11.41 3.74 9.18
C LEU A 40 10.52 4.04 7.98
N ASN A 41 10.99 4.94 7.13
CA ASN A 41 10.30 5.29 5.89
C ASN A 41 10.73 4.33 4.76
N TYR A 42 10.04 4.40 3.63
CA TYR A 42 10.39 3.55 2.47
C TYR A 42 11.84 3.77 1.99
N HIS A 43 12.35 5.00 2.06
CA HIS A 43 13.74 5.30 1.71
C HIS A 43 14.73 4.63 2.67
N ASP A 44 14.46 4.66 3.98
CA ASP A 44 15.29 4.01 4.98
C ASP A 44 15.29 2.49 4.79
N MET A 45 14.11 1.91 4.53
CA MET A 45 13.97 0.48 4.26
C MET A 45 14.75 0.07 3.00
N LYS A 46 14.64 0.86 1.91
CA LYS A 46 15.39 0.61 0.68
C LYS A 46 16.91 0.72 0.89
N ALA A 47 17.37 1.66 1.70
CA ALA A 47 18.79 1.78 2.06
C ALA A 47 19.26 0.60 2.94
N LEU A 48 18.38 0.07 3.79
CA LEU A 48 18.70 -0.96 4.76
C LEU A 48 18.75 -2.37 4.15
N VAL A 49 17.75 -2.74 3.34
CA VAL A 49 17.57 -4.08 2.77
C VAL A 49 17.67 -4.14 1.24
N GLY A 50 17.85 -2.99 0.58
CA GLY A 50 18.00 -2.89 -0.87
C GLY A 50 16.69 -2.63 -1.62
N SER A 51 16.76 -2.66 -2.96
CA SER A 51 15.59 -2.44 -3.81
C SER A 51 14.68 -3.68 -3.86
N PRO A 52 13.35 -3.52 -3.92
CA PRO A 52 12.45 -4.66 -4.01
C PRO A 52 12.68 -5.48 -5.29
N PRO A 53 12.72 -6.83 -5.21
CA PRO A 53 13.01 -7.68 -6.36
C PRO A 53 11.88 -7.79 -7.39
N HIS A 54 10.65 -7.42 -7.01
CA HIS A 54 9.45 -7.56 -7.86
C HIS A 54 8.95 -6.22 -8.43
N GLY A 55 9.85 -5.26 -8.66
CA GLY A 55 9.53 -3.95 -9.22
C GLY A 55 9.44 -2.85 -8.17
N GLN A 56 9.37 -1.60 -8.63
CA GLN A 56 9.29 -0.45 -7.74
C GLN A 56 7.93 -0.43 -7.02
N LYS A 57 7.92 -0.08 -5.74
CA LYS A 57 6.68 0.21 -5.02
C LYS A 57 5.95 1.33 -5.78
N GLN A 58 4.72 1.06 -6.21
CA GLN A 58 3.84 2.07 -6.79
C GLN A 58 3.58 3.11 -5.70
N LEU A 59 4.24 4.26 -5.80
CA LEU A 59 3.91 5.44 -5.00
C LEU A 59 2.74 6.08 -5.70
N ILE A 60 1.53 5.74 -5.26
CA ILE A 60 0.31 6.39 -5.75
C ILE A 60 0.06 7.55 -4.79
N GLU A 61 0.03 8.77 -5.31
CA GLU A 61 -0.37 9.93 -4.51
C GLU A 61 -1.81 9.74 -4.00
N PRO A 62 -2.14 10.18 -2.77
CA PRO A 62 -3.49 9.97 -2.21
C PRO A 62 -4.63 10.38 -3.15
N LEU A 63 -4.46 11.51 -3.87
CA LEU A 63 -5.42 12.00 -4.85
C LEU A 63 -5.55 11.08 -6.08
N GLN A 64 -4.46 10.48 -6.54
CA GLN A 64 -4.47 9.51 -7.64
C GLN A 64 -5.12 8.20 -7.20
N PHE A 65 -4.88 7.77 -5.97
CA PHE A 65 -5.49 6.58 -5.40
C PHE A 65 -7.00 6.74 -5.23
N GLU A 66 -7.46 7.90 -4.74
CA GLU A 66 -8.89 8.24 -4.66
C GLU A 66 -9.56 8.27 -6.04
N ALA A 67 -8.87 8.80 -7.06
CA ALA A 67 -9.36 8.82 -8.44
C ALA A 67 -9.50 7.39 -9.01
N GLU A 68 -8.50 6.53 -8.83
CA GLU A 68 -8.54 5.13 -9.26
C GLU A 68 -9.62 4.32 -8.54
N ILE A 69 -9.82 4.55 -7.24
CA ILE A 69 -10.92 3.91 -6.49
C ILE A 69 -12.28 4.37 -7.01
N ASN A 70 -12.47 5.67 -7.24
CA ASN A 70 -13.73 6.19 -7.76
C ASN A 70 -14.03 5.68 -9.18
N GLU A 71 -13.00 5.56 -10.03
CA GLU A 71 -13.12 5.00 -11.37
C GLU A 71 -13.49 3.51 -11.34
N GLN A 72 -12.82 2.72 -10.49
CA GLN A 72 -13.13 1.29 -10.32
C GLN A 72 -14.49 1.04 -9.66
N ALA A 73 -14.93 1.94 -8.77
CA ALA A 73 -16.22 1.86 -8.10
C ALA A 73 -17.38 2.43 -8.95
N GLY A 74 -17.10 2.99 -10.14
CA GLY A 74 -18.12 3.61 -11.00
C GLY A 74 -18.78 4.85 -10.39
N ILE A 75 -18.13 5.50 -9.43
CA ILE A 75 -18.63 6.71 -8.76
C ILE A 75 -18.27 7.90 -9.65
N ALA A 76 -19.21 8.35 -10.47
CA ALA A 76 -19.03 9.54 -11.30
C ALA A 76 -18.73 10.76 -10.40
N PRO A 77 -17.77 11.63 -10.77
CA PRO A 77 -17.51 12.85 -10.01
C PRO A 77 -18.78 13.72 -10.04
N GLY A 78 -19.35 13.95 -8.86
CA GLY A 78 -20.58 14.71 -8.67
C GLY A 78 -20.45 16.11 -9.26
N ARG A 79 -21.39 16.44 -10.17
CA ARG A 79 -21.61 17.79 -10.69
C ARG A 79 -21.64 18.81 -9.54
N SER A 80 -20.61 19.64 -9.47
CA SER A 80 -20.60 20.85 -8.66
C SER A 80 -20.14 22.01 -9.52
N GLN A 81 -21.10 22.64 -10.20
CA GLN A 81 -21.36 24.09 -10.11
C GLN A 81 -22.41 24.48 -11.17
N GLN A 82 -23.59 24.86 -10.68
CA GLN A 82 -24.59 25.62 -11.42
C GLN A 82 -23.93 26.93 -11.87
N GLN A 83 -23.73 27.12 -13.18
CA GLN A 83 -23.49 28.45 -13.74
C GLN A 83 -24.86 29.12 -13.90
N SER A 84 -25.07 30.22 -13.19
CA SER A 84 -26.18 31.14 -13.40
C SER A 84 -26.23 31.59 -14.88
N PRO A 85 -27.40 31.79 -15.49
CA PRO A 85 -27.48 32.23 -16.89
C PRO A 85 -26.95 33.67 -17.02
N PRO A 86 -26.18 34.01 -18.06
CA PRO A 86 -25.81 35.40 -18.32
C PRO A 86 -27.04 36.19 -18.79
N LEU A 87 -27.23 37.38 -18.22
CA LEU A 87 -28.23 38.36 -18.67
C LEU A 87 -27.88 38.86 -20.08
N PRO A 88 -28.86 39.11 -20.98
CA PRO A 88 -28.59 39.74 -22.26
C PRO A 88 -28.35 41.24 -22.06
N GLU A 89 -27.22 41.75 -22.59
CA GLU A 89 -27.00 43.19 -22.76
C GLU A 89 -27.74 43.67 -24.02
N ASP A 90 -28.58 44.70 -23.86
CA ASP A 90 -29.05 45.61 -24.92
C ASP A 90 -28.37 46.97 -24.71
#